data_AF-A0A9Q4GHK2-F1
#
_entry.id   AF-A0A9Q4GHK2-F1
#
_cell.length_a   1.000
_cell.length_b   1.000
_cell.length_c   1.000
_cell.angle_alpha   90.00
_cell.angle_beta   90.00
_cell.angle_gamma   90.00
#
_symmetry.space_group_name_H-M   'P 1'
#
loop_
_entity.id
_entity.type
_entity.pdbx_description
1 polymer ?
#
loop_
_entity_poly.entity_id
_entity_poly.type
_entity_poly.pdbx_seq_one_letter_code
_entity_poly.pdbx_strand_id
1 'polypeptide(L)'
;MLDEAFDEEIDAAKEAIESGENVVVASEPFGGRRTVVDEAVTEAGVRRVSVPSVSDEGVEIPDDGVCVVEGSRYLYTRRVGGFAPLERFAEDVTVSDATFVTSWNTYAWDYVRHAVDLGVLGDTVRVPKLDASQIARLLDSEYDVSEFGDDLNRVTADRKTSFHDSLPFGLGRLLEESSDNIFEKISAASSGNPGVARSVFEERSWDEENEDADLSYEDAFALRVALSKETVGRDVLRSVVEPDSLPRTLRNLSDAGFVETTDGSVSLRAESLVRVVSHLRRRRLVW
;
A
#
# COMPACT_ATOMS: atom_id res chain seq x y z
N MET A 1 -1.76 -12.88 14.46
CA MET A 1 -2.94 -12.06 14.09
C MET A 1 -2.91 -11.52 12.66
N LEU A 2 -2.08 -10.53 12.29
CA LEU A 2 -1.95 -10.14 10.86
C LEU A 2 -1.09 -11.14 10.08
N ASP A 3 -0.06 -11.64 10.73
CA ASP A 3 0.71 -12.83 10.36
C ASP A 3 -0.22 -13.99 9.96
N GLU A 4 -1.09 -14.44 10.87
CA GLU A 4 -2.11 -15.47 10.57
C GLU A 4 -3.02 -15.14 9.37
N ALA A 5 -3.30 -13.86 9.12
CA ALA A 5 -4.13 -13.45 7.99
C ALA A 5 -3.39 -13.48 6.65
N PHE A 6 -2.05 -13.53 6.69
CA PHE A 6 -1.16 -13.52 5.53
C PHE A 6 -0.24 -14.76 5.50
N ASP A 7 -0.62 -15.85 6.17
CA ASP A 7 0.20 -17.06 6.28
C ASP A 7 0.63 -17.59 4.90
N GLU A 8 -0.28 -17.59 3.92
CA GLU A 8 0.03 -18.04 2.55
C GLU A 8 1.09 -17.15 1.88
N GLU A 9 0.99 -15.82 2.02
CA GLU A 9 1.96 -14.88 1.46
C GLU A 9 3.30 -14.90 2.18
N ILE A 10 3.28 -15.09 3.50
CA ILE A 10 4.48 -15.24 4.32
C ILE A 10 5.21 -16.52 3.91
N ASP A 11 4.51 -17.64 3.78
CA ASP A 11 5.09 -18.92 3.38
C ASP A 11 5.65 -18.87 1.94
N ALA A 12 4.92 -18.25 1.01
CA ALA A 12 5.42 -18.06 -0.36
C ALA A 12 6.69 -17.19 -0.41
N ALA A 13 6.76 -16.12 0.37
CA ALA A 13 7.96 -15.29 0.45
C ALA A 13 9.12 -16.04 1.12
N LYS A 14 8.86 -16.82 2.17
CA LYS A 14 9.86 -17.68 2.83
C LYS A 14 10.44 -18.72 1.88
N GLU A 15 9.58 -19.42 1.13
CA GLU A 15 10.00 -20.45 0.19
C GLU A 15 10.95 -19.91 -0.88
N ALA A 16 10.65 -18.72 -1.42
CA ALA A 16 11.54 -18.04 -2.37
C ALA A 16 12.90 -17.69 -1.72
N ILE A 17 12.88 -17.11 -0.51
CA ILE A 17 14.11 -16.74 0.21
C ILE A 17 14.99 -17.96 0.50
N GLU A 18 14.39 -19.04 1.02
CA GLU A 18 15.08 -20.30 1.34
C GLU A 18 15.65 -20.99 0.09
N SER A 19 15.02 -20.79 -1.06
CA SER A 19 15.48 -21.29 -2.37
C SER A 19 16.57 -20.42 -3.01
N GLY A 20 16.92 -19.28 -2.39
CA GLY A 20 17.86 -18.32 -2.94
C GLY A 20 17.29 -17.47 -4.08
N GLU A 21 15.96 -17.39 -4.18
CA GLU A 21 15.26 -16.63 -5.22
C GLU A 21 14.86 -15.25 -4.69
N ASN A 22 15.06 -14.23 -5.54
CA ASN A 22 14.58 -12.88 -5.22
C ASN A 22 13.05 -12.88 -5.18
N VAL A 23 12.47 -12.03 -4.33
CA VAL A 23 11.02 -11.91 -4.21
C VAL A 23 10.57 -10.46 -4.04
N VAL A 24 9.46 -10.14 -4.69
CA VAL A 24 8.78 -8.86 -4.58
C VAL A 24 7.54 -9.01 -3.71
N VAL A 25 7.46 -8.26 -2.61
CA VAL A 25 6.25 -8.18 -1.78
C VAL A 25 5.52 -6.88 -2.09
N ALA A 26 4.31 -6.98 -2.65
CA ALA A 26 3.52 -5.82 -3.07
C ALA A 26 2.14 -5.77 -2.40
N SER A 27 1.75 -4.60 -1.89
CA SER A 27 0.41 -4.34 -1.35
C SER A 27 -0.09 -2.94 -1.74
N GLU A 28 -1.39 -2.67 -1.61
CA GLU A 28 -1.86 -1.28 -1.52
C GLU A 28 -1.13 -0.55 -0.35
N PRO A 29 -1.02 0.79 -0.38
CA PRO A 29 -0.60 1.55 0.80
C PRO A 29 -1.31 1.05 2.06
N PHE A 30 -0.58 0.92 3.16
CA PHE A 30 -1.13 0.46 4.45
C PHE A 30 -1.65 -0.98 4.49
N GLY A 31 -1.50 -1.74 3.39
CA GLY A 31 -2.03 -3.09 3.22
C GLY A 31 -1.27 -4.22 3.92
N GLY A 32 -0.40 -3.93 4.89
CA GLY A 32 0.25 -4.99 5.69
C GLY A 32 1.53 -5.62 5.12
N ARG A 33 2.06 -5.16 3.97
CA ARG A 33 3.32 -5.71 3.39
C ARG A 33 4.51 -5.76 4.33
N ARG A 34 4.59 -4.85 5.30
CA ARG A 34 5.68 -4.85 6.29
C ARG A 34 5.62 -6.10 7.17
N THR A 35 4.43 -6.49 7.60
CA THR A 35 4.22 -7.73 8.37
C THR A 35 4.68 -8.94 7.55
N VAL A 36 4.27 -9.03 6.28
CA VAL A 36 4.69 -10.14 5.41
C VAL A 36 6.21 -10.21 5.27
N VAL A 37 6.88 -9.09 5.02
CA VAL A 37 8.35 -9.05 4.91
C VAL A 37 9.04 -9.38 6.23
N ASP A 38 8.58 -8.82 7.35
CA ASP A 38 9.21 -9.02 8.66
C ASP A 38 9.05 -10.46 9.15
N GLU A 39 7.90 -11.09 8.89
CA GLU A 39 7.63 -12.49 9.23
C GLU A 39 8.28 -13.48 8.24
N ALA A 40 8.42 -13.11 6.97
CA ALA A 40 9.12 -13.95 6.00
C ALA A 40 10.64 -14.02 6.25
N VAL A 41 11.17 -12.96 6.88
CA VAL A 41 12.61 -12.77 7.04
C VAL A 41 12.98 -12.91 8.53
N THR A 42 12.72 -14.09 9.08
CA THR A 42 12.92 -14.41 10.51
C THR A 42 14.32 -14.90 10.89
N GLU A 43 15.22 -15.13 9.92
CA GLU A 43 16.57 -15.63 10.20
C GLU A 43 17.54 -14.55 10.70
N ALA A 44 18.43 -14.95 11.62
CA ALA A 44 19.53 -14.11 12.07
C ALA A 44 20.55 -13.89 10.93
N GLY A 45 20.90 -12.63 10.64
CA GLY A 45 21.92 -12.29 9.62
C GLY A 45 21.40 -11.51 8.41
N VAL A 46 20.09 -11.21 8.36
CA VAL A 46 19.48 -10.42 7.29
C VAL A 46 19.96 -8.97 7.34
N ARG A 47 20.41 -8.44 6.20
CA ARG A 47 20.70 -7.02 6.02
C ARG A 47 19.43 -6.29 5.59
N ARG A 48 19.10 -5.18 6.27
CA ARG A 48 18.01 -4.28 5.87
C ARG A 48 18.61 -2.99 5.31
N VAL A 49 18.25 -2.65 4.08
CA VAL A 49 18.63 -1.41 3.40
C VAL A 49 17.38 -0.57 3.20
N SER A 50 17.41 0.67 3.71
CA SER A 50 16.27 1.57 3.65
C SER A 50 16.51 2.68 2.62
N VAL A 51 15.55 2.86 1.72
CA VAL A 51 15.49 3.99 0.79
C VAL A 51 14.46 4.97 1.37
N PRO A 52 14.86 6.04 2.07
CA PRO A 52 13.92 6.86 2.85
C PRO A 52 13.14 7.86 2.00
N SER A 53 13.71 8.26 0.85
CA SER A 53 13.13 9.25 -0.04
C SER A 53 13.70 9.09 -1.46
N VAL A 54 13.10 9.79 -2.42
CA VAL A 54 13.63 9.84 -3.79
C VAL A 54 15.05 10.41 -3.78
N SER A 55 15.98 9.67 -4.38
CA SER A 55 17.34 10.13 -4.64
C SER A 55 17.77 9.70 -6.04
N ASP A 56 18.65 10.48 -6.65
CA ASP A 56 19.38 10.07 -7.86
C ASP A 56 20.60 9.20 -7.53
N GLU A 57 20.98 9.17 -6.25
CA GLU A 57 21.99 8.25 -5.72
C GLU A 57 21.44 6.82 -5.73
N GLY A 58 22.30 5.86 -6.08
CA GLY A 58 21.96 4.44 -6.04
C GLY A 58 21.77 3.94 -4.62
N VAL A 59 21.46 2.65 -4.49
CA VAL A 59 21.38 1.96 -3.21
C VAL A 59 22.58 1.05 -3.06
N GLU A 60 23.29 1.18 -1.94
CA GLU A 60 24.35 0.23 -1.60
C GLU A 60 23.73 -1.09 -1.15
N ILE A 61 23.98 -2.15 -1.92
CA ILE A 61 23.49 -3.51 -1.64
C ILE A 61 24.66 -4.44 -1.26
N PRO A 62 24.42 -5.48 -0.45
CA PRO A 62 25.45 -6.48 -0.15
C PRO A 62 25.73 -7.37 -1.36
N ASP A 63 26.93 -7.96 -1.39
CA ASP A 63 27.31 -8.96 -2.40
C ASP A 63 26.75 -10.36 -2.11
N ASP A 64 26.46 -10.67 -0.84
CA ASP A 64 25.97 -11.98 -0.39
C ASP A 64 24.92 -11.91 0.75
N GLY A 65 24.31 -13.05 1.06
CA GLY A 65 23.33 -13.20 2.13
C GLY A 65 21.91 -12.78 1.73
N VAL A 66 21.05 -12.49 2.73
CA VAL A 66 19.67 -12.03 2.48
C VAL A 66 19.58 -10.53 2.72
N CYS A 67 19.06 -9.79 1.74
CA CYS A 67 18.91 -8.34 1.78
C CYS A 67 17.45 -7.92 1.60
N VAL A 68 16.87 -7.28 2.63
CA VAL A 68 15.58 -6.61 2.52
C VAL A 68 15.79 -5.18 2.07
N VAL A 69 15.17 -4.77 0.97
CA VAL A 69 15.18 -3.40 0.48
C VAL A 69 13.82 -2.76 0.77
N GLU A 70 13.83 -1.85 1.74
CA GLU A 70 12.66 -1.08 2.14
C GLU A 70 12.57 0.22 1.34
N GLY A 71 11.36 0.63 0.98
CA GLY A 71 11.18 1.89 0.28
C GLY A 71 11.57 1.85 -1.20
N SER A 72 11.61 0.67 -1.83
CA SER A 72 11.94 0.51 -3.27
C SER A 72 11.09 1.39 -4.19
N ARG A 73 9.88 1.76 -3.75
CA ARG A 73 9.03 2.77 -4.38
C ARG A 73 9.73 4.13 -4.62
N TYR A 74 10.84 4.45 -3.96
CA TYR A 74 11.59 5.69 -4.13
C TYR A 74 12.73 5.61 -5.16
N LEU A 75 13.02 4.43 -5.70
CA LEU A 75 14.08 4.21 -6.71
C LEU A 75 13.76 4.79 -8.09
N TYR A 76 12.63 5.46 -8.26
CA TYR A 76 12.26 6.06 -9.53
C TYR A 76 11.49 7.36 -9.34
N THR A 77 11.50 8.18 -10.39
CA THR A 77 10.67 9.36 -10.54
C THR A 77 9.99 9.37 -11.91
N ARG A 78 8.88 10.08 -12.03
CA ARG A 78 8.12 10.18 -13.29
C ARG A 78 8.57 11.39 -14.12
N ARG A 79 9.87 11.59 -14.20
CA ARG A 79 10.53 12.64 -15.01
C ARG A 79 11.47 11.97 -16.01
N VAL A 80 11.92 12.72 -17.00
CA VAL A 80 12.93 12.24 -17.96
C VAL A 80 14.19 11.82 -17.20
N GLY A 81 14.71 10.62 -17.49
CA GLY A 81 15.84 10.02 -16.77
C GLY A 81 15.52 9.52 -15.36
N GLY A 82 14.27 9.61 -14.93
CA GLY A 82 13.86 9.29 -13.57
C GLY A 82 13.90 7.81 -13.18
N PHE A 83 14.23 6.90 -14.11
CA PHE A 83 14.36 5.46 -13.86
C PHE A 83 15.80 5.00 -13.64
N ALA A 84 16.79 5.85 -13.90
CA ALA A 84 18.20 5.48 -13.81
C ALA A 84 18.62 4.87 -12.45
N PRO A 85 18.11 5.33 -11.29
CA PRO A 85 18.43 4.67 -10.02
C PRO A 85 17.84 3.25 -9.90
N LEU A 86 16.64 3.02 -10.43
CA LEU A 86 16.01 1.70 -10.46
C LEU A 86 16.69 0.74 -11.43
N GLU A 87 17.06 1.23 -12.62
CA GLU A 87 17.81 0.45 -13.62
C GLU A 87 19.16 0.01 -13.05
N ARG A 88 19.91 0.92 -12.42
CA ARG A 88 21.16 0.59 -11.73
C ARG A 88 20.94 -0.42 -10.62
N PHE A 89 19.92 -0.24 -9.78
CA PHE A 89 19.60 -1.21 -8.73
C PHE A 89 19.32 -2.61 -9.30
N ALA A 90 18.60 -2.71 -10.42
CA ALA A 90 18.36 -4.00 -11.07
C ALA A 90 19.66 -4.62 -11.65
N GLU A 91 20.55 -3.80 -12.23
CA GLU A 91 21.88 -4.23 -12.68
C GLU A 91 22.72 -4.75 -11.51
N ASP A 92 22.74 -4.03 -10.38
CA ASP A 92 23.47 -4.40 -9.18
C ASP A 92 22.93 -5.73 -8.59
N VAL A 93 21.60 -5.90 -8.55
CA VAL A 93 20.96 -7.16 -8.12
C VAL A 93 21.32 -8.33 -9.05
N THR A 94 21.52 -8.07 -10.35
CA THR A 94 21.86 -9.12 -11.33
C THR A 94 23.25 -9.70 -11.10
N VAL A 95 24.19 -8.91 -10.57
CA VAL A 95 25.59 -9.33 -10.36
C VAL A 95 25.91 -9.75 -8.92
N SER A 96 24.97 -9.55 -8.00
CA SER A 96 25.08 -9.93 -6.59
C SER A 96 24.72 -11.40 -6.38
N ASP A 97 25.42 -12.08 -5.46
CA ASP A 97 25.09 -13.43 -4.99
C ASP A 97 24.08 -13.42 -3.82
N ALA A 98 23.66 -12.23 -3.36
CA ALA A 98 22.63 -12.06 -2.34
C ALA A 98 21.20 -12.34 -2.84
N THR A 99 20.35 -12.82 -1.94
CA THR A 99 18.89 -12.96 -2.14
C THR A 99 18.18 -11.68 -1.70
N PHE A 100 17.40 -11.07 -2.58
CA PHE A 100 16.72 -9.79 -2.35
C PHE A 100 15.23 -9.96 -2.08
N VAL A 101 14.77 -9.33 -1.00
CA VAL A 101 13.36 -9.15 -0.68
C VAL A 101 13.03 -7.67 -0.86
N THR A 102 12.25 -7.32 -1.88
CA THR A 102 11.91 -5.91 -2.15
C THR A 102 10.46 -5.61 -1.81
N SER A 103 10.23 -4.50 -1.09
CA SER A 103 8.88 -4.10 -0.66
C SER A 103 8.34 -2.96 -1.50
N TRP A 104 7.13 -3.15 -2.07
CA TRP A 104 6.51 -2.18 -2.97
C TRP A 104 5.07 -1.84 -2.60
N ASN A 105 4.74 -0.59 -2.88
CA ASN A 105 3.38 -0.18 -3.11
C ASN A 105 2.90 -0.71 -4.47
N THR A 106 1.72 -1.33 -4.55
CA THR A 106 1.24 -1.97 -5.78
C THR A 106 1.10 -1.00 -6.94
N TYR A 107 0.68 0.25 -6.70
CA TYR A 107 0.56 1.27 -7.75
C TYR A 107 1.92 1.73 -8.27
N ALA A 108 2.96 1.67 -7.43
CA ALA A 108 4.33 1.89 -7.85
C ALA A 108 4.85 0.67 -8.63
N TRP A 109 4.68 -0.53 -8.09
CA TRP A 109 5.12 -1.79 -8.69
C TRP A 109 4.53 -2.02 -10.08
N ASP A 110 3.21 -1.94 -10.18
CA ASP A 110 2.50 -2.10 -11.46
C ASP A 110 2.93 -1.06 -12.49
N TYR A 111 3.28 0.15 -12.06
CA TYR A 111 3.80 1.16 -12.98
C TYR A 111 5.22 0.82 -13.47
N VAL A 112 6.13 0.47 -12.56
CA VAL A 112 7.55 0.27 -12.93
C VAL A 112 7.77 -1.02 -13.71
N ARG A 113 7.04 -2.10 -13.43
CA ARG A 113 7.14 -3.37 -14.17
C ARG A 113 6.67 -3.28 -15.63
N HIS A 114 5.94 -2.21 -15.97
CA HIS A 114 5.58 -1.89 -17.36
C HIS A 114 6.59 -0.95 -18.03
N ALA A 115 7.46 -0.30 -17.26
CA ALA A 115 8.40 0.69 -17.76
C ALA A 115 9.84 0.15 -17.89
N VAL A 116 10.23 -0.77 -17.00
CA VAL A 116 11.57 -1.33 -16.89
C VAL A 116 11.48 -2.85 -16.76
N ASP A 117 12.46 -3.57 -17.31
CA ASP A 117 12.59 -5.01 -17.09
C ASP A 117 13.14 -5.25 -15.67
N LEU A 118 12.28 -5.78 -14.81
CA LEU A 118 12.57 -6.04 -13.40
C LEU A 118 12.46 -7.54 -13.08
N GLY A 119 12.60 -8.41 -14.09
CA GLY A 119 12.53 -9.87 -13.91
C GLY A 119 13.58 -10.39 -12.92
N VAL A 120 14.72 -9.70 -12.77
CA VAL A 120 15.74 -10.04 -11.78
C VAL A 120 15.25 -9.94 -10.33
N LEU A 121 14.20 -9.15 -10.05
CA LEU A 121 13.63 -9.04 -8.70
C LEU A 121 12.75 -10.23 -8.32
N GLY A 122 12.51 -11.15 -9.26
CA GLY A 122 11.78 -12.40 -9.04
C GLY A 122 10.25 -12.25 -9.00
N ASP A 123 9.60 -13.29 -8.50
CA ASP A 123 8.15 -13.39 -8.49
C ASP A 123 7.50 -12.42 -7.48
N THR A 124 6.27 -12.03 -7.77
CA THR A 124 5.51 -11.08 -6.93
C THR A 124 4.54 -11.82 -6.01
N VAL A 125 4.79 -11.75 -4.71
CA VAL A 125 3.83 -12.06 -3.65
C VAL A 125 2.95 -10.83 -3.42
N ARG A 126 1.64 -10.94 -3.68
CA ARG A 126 0.67 -9.87 -3.48
C ARG A 126 -0.07 -10.06 -2.18
N VAL A 127 0.03 -9.07 -1.29
CA VAL A 127 -0.69 -9.10 -0.01
C VAL A 127 -2.20 -8.90 -0.26
N PRO A 128 -3.05 -9.82 0.22
CA PRO A 128 -4.47 -9.80 -0.06
C PRO A 128 -5.18 -8.73 0.78
N LYS A 129 -6.45 -8.51 0.44
CA LYS A 129 -7.39 -7.73 1.25
C LYS A 129 -8.02 -8.67 2.28
N LEU A 130 -8.33 -8.12 3.44
CA LEU A 130 -8.98 -8.83 4.53
C LEU A 130 -10.51 -8.76 4.37
N ASP A 131 -11.18 -9.85 4.66
CA ASP A 131 -12.64 -9.87 4.80
C ASP A 131 -13.09 -9.20 6.12
N ALA A 132 -14.40 -8.94 6.25
CA ALA A 132 -14.97 -8.29 7.43
C ALA A 132 -14.69 -9.05 8.74
N SER A 133 -14.62 -10.39 8.70
CA SER A 133 -14.30 -11.20 9.88
C SER A 133 -12.83 -11.09 10.28
N GLN A 134 -11.92 -11.02 9.31
CA GLN A 134 -10.50 -10.80 9.52
C GLN A 134 -10.24 -9.38 10.03
N ILE A 135 -10.92 -8.37 9.48
CA ILE A 135 -10.89 -6.99 10.00
C ILE A 135 -11.42 -6.93 11.43
N ALA A 136 -12.53 -7.62 11.74
CA ALA A 136 -13.07 -7.65 13.10
C ALA A 136 -12.08 -8.27 14.10
N ARG A 137 -11.45 -9.40 13.75
CA ARG A 137 -10.42 -10.05 14.59
C ARG A 137 -9.18 -9.17 14.76
N LEU A 138 -8.78 -8.46 13.70
CA LEU A 138 -7.68 -7.50 13.77
C LEU A 138 -7.98 -6.40 14.79
N LEU A 139 -9.13 -5.74 14.67
CA LEU A 139 -9.51 -4.65 15.56
C LEU A 139 -9.72 -5.11 17.00
N ASP A 140 -10.35 -6.26 17.22
CA ASP A 140 -10.52 -6.87 18.56
C ASP A 140 -9.17 -7.19 19.23
N SER A 141 -8.15 -7.53 18.45
CA SER A 141 -6.82 -7.81 19.00
C SER A 141 -6.03 -6.56 19.40
N GLU A 142 -6.36 -5.39 18.84
CA GLU A 142 -5.59 -4.15 18.99
C GLU A 142 -6.30 -3.08 19.80
N TYR A 143 -7.64 -3.09 19.84
CA TYR A 143 -8.47 -2.07 20.45
C TYR A 143 -9.52 -2.67 21.38
N ASP A 144 -10.04 -1.86 22.31
CA ASP A 144 -11.23 -2.23 23.07
C ASP A 144 -12.48 -2.03 22.21
N VAL A 145 -13.02 -3.14 21.70
CA VAL A 145 -14.24 -3.19 20.88
C VAL A 145 -15.45 -3.70 21.66
N SER A 146 -15.39 -3.72 22.99
CA SER A 146 -16.46 -4.29 23.84
C SER A 146 -17.84 -3.67 23.61
N GLU A 147 -17.91 -2.39 23.20
CA GLU A 147 -19.15 -1.72 22.82
C GLU A 147 -19.82 -2.33 21.56
N PHE A 148 -19.05 -3.04 20.74
CA PHE A 148 -19.47 -3.70 19.50
C PHE A 148 -19.54 -5.22 19.63
N GLY A 149 -19.60 -5.76 20.85
CA GLY A 149 -19.51 -7.21 21.10
C GLY A 149 -20.56 -8.05 20.35
N ASP A 150 -21.80 -7.55 20.20
CA ASP A 150 -22.84 -8.24 19.44
C ASP A 150 -22.51 -8.31 17.95
N ASP A 151 -21.99 -7.22 17.37
CA ASP A 151 -21.56 -7.17 15.97
C ASP A 151 -20.34 -8.05 15.72
N LEU A 152 -19.39 -8.06 16.66
CA LEU A 152 -18.21 -8.92 16.60
C LEU A 152 -18.61 -10.40 16.59
N ASN A 153 -19.53 -10.79 17.47
CA ASN A 153 -20.04 -12.16 17.53
C ASN A 153 -20.75 -12.56 16.23
N ARG A 154 -21.55 -11.68 15.65
CA ARG A 154 -22.27 -11.95 14.39
C ARG A 154 -21.31 -12.18 13.23
N VAL A 155 -20.37 -11.26 13.00
CA VAL A 155 -19.44 -11.33 11.85
C VAL A 155 -18.42 -12.48 11.99
N THR A 156 -18.08 -12.89 13.21
CA THR A 156 -17.15 -14.01 13.44
C THR A 156 -17.84 -15.37 13.50
N ALA A 157 -19.13 -15.44 13.87
CA ALA A 157 -19.92 -16.67 13.89
C ALA A 157 -20.35 -17.12 12.49
N ASP A 158 -20.50 -16.19 11.53
CA ASP A 158 -20.86 -16.47 10.14
C ASP A 158 -19.70 -17.06 9.31
N ARG A 159 -18.93 -17.98 9.90
CA ARG A 159 -17.85 -18.79 9.28
C ARG A 159 -18.26 -19.59 8.01
N LYS A 160 -19.48 -19.46 7.53
CA LYS A 160 -19.91 -19.97 6.23
C LYS A 160 -19.72 -18.87 5.20
N THR A 161 -18.56 -18.91 4.53
CA THR A 161 -18.33 -18.43 3.15
C THR A 161 -19.33 -17.33 2.78
N SER A 162 -19.04 -16.10 3.20
CA SER A 162 -19.90 -14.98 2.89
C SER A 162 -20.14 -14.98 1.38
N PHE A 163 -21.40 -15.11 0.96
CA PHE A 163 -21.79 -15.29 -0.44
C PHE A 163 -21.22 -14.18 -1.35
N HIS A 164 -20.81 -13.07 -0.74
CA HIS A 164 -20.18 -11.89 -1.32
C HIS A 164 -18.74 -12.12 -1.80
N ASP A 165 -17.99 -13.10 -1.28
CA ASP A 165 -16.64 -13.46 -1.77
C ASP A 165 -16.65 -13.94 -3.22
N SER A 166 -17.80 -14.42 -3.70
CA SER A 166 -17.99 -14.85 -5.09
C SER A 166 -18.48 -13.74 -6.02
N LEU A 167 -18.81 -12.57 -5.49
CA LEU A 167 -19.41 -11.49 -6.26
C LEU A 167 -18.32 -10.66 -6.98
N PRO A 168 -18.60 -10.21 -8.22
CA PRO A 168 -17.73 -9.28 -8.92
C PRO A 168 -17.47 -8.02 -8.09
N PHE A 169 -16.23 -7.51 -8.13
CA PHE A 169 -15.82 -6.26 -7.49
C PHE A 169 -16.86 -5.14 -7.73
N GLY A 170 -17.47 -4.65 -6.65
CA GLY A 170 -18.50 -3.60 -6.65
C GLY A 170 -19.86 -4.04 -6.10
N LEU A 171 -20.27 -5.29 -6.30
CA LEU A 171 -21.55 -5.80 -5.80
C LEU A 171 -21.50 -6.25 -4.33
N GLY A 172 -20.37 -6.80 -3.88
CA GLY A 172 -20.14 -7.09 -2.45
C GLY A 172 -20.19 -5.81 -1.60
N ARG A 173 -19.46 -4.78 -2.04
CA ARG A 173 -19.41 -3.46 -1.39
C ARG A 173 -20.78 -2.80 -1.25
N LEU A 174 -21.64 -2.86 -2.29
CA LEU A 174 -23.01 -2.31 -2.24
C LEU A 174 -23.89 -2.98 -1.17
N LEU A 175 -23.62 -4.26 -0.86
CA LEU A 175 -24.36 -5.01 0.14
C LEU A 175 -23.81 -4.74 1.54
N GLU A 176 -22.48 -4.60 1.69
CA GLU A 176 -21.84 -4.19 2.95
C GLU A 176 -22.17 -2.72 3.34
N GLU A 177 -22.28 -1.80 2.37
CA GLU A 177 -22.68 -0.40 2.60
C GLU A 177 -24.11 -0.27 3.19
N SER A 178 -24.94 -1.32 3.09
CA SER A 178 -26.28 -1.38 3.68
C SER A 178 -26.34 -2.17 4.99
N SER A 179 -25.21 -2.66 5.49
CA SER A 179 -25.16 -3.44 6.71
C SER A 179 -25.30 -2.55 7.95
N ASP A 180 -26.03 -3.04 8.95
CA ASP A 180 -26.05 -2.44 10.29
C ASP A 180 -24.82 -2.88 11.12
N ASN A 181 -24.03 -3.87 10.66
CA ASN A 181 -22.87 -4.37 11.40
C ASN A 181 -21.65 -3.46 11.22
N ILE A 182 -21.06 -3.02 12.33
CA ILE A 182 -19.96 -2.06 12.32
C ILE A 182 -18.70 -2.57 11.59
N PHE A 183 -18.36 -3.85 11.71
CA PHE A 183 -17.16 -4.40 11.10
C PHE A 183 -17.32 -4.58 9.60
N GLU A 184 -18.53 -4.86 9.13
CA GLU A 184 -18.86 -4.85 7.70
C GLU A 184 -18.77 -3.43 7.13
N LYS A 185 -19.26 -2.41 7.86
CA LYS A 185 -19.09 -1.00 7.46
C LYS A 185 -17.61 -0.60 7.39
N ILE A 186 -16.81 -0.96 8.39
CA ILE A 186 -15.37 -0.67 8.40
C ILE A 186 -14.66 -1.43 7.26
N SER A 187 -15.02 -2.70 7.02
CA SER A 187 -14.52 -3.49 5.89
C SER A 187 -14.81 -2.80 4.55
N ALA A 188 -16.04 -2.32 4.35
CA ALA A 188 -16.44 -1.59 3.15
C ALA A 188 -15.68 -0.27 2.99
N ALA A 189 -15.62 0.54 4.06
CA ALA A 189 -14.92 1.84 4.08
C ALA A 189 -13.41 1.70 3.83
N SER A 190 -12.80 0.62 4.31
CA SER A 190 -11.39 0.31 4.13
C SER A 190 -11.08 -0.50 2.87
N SER A 191 -12.10 -1.04 2.20
CA SER A 191 -11.96 -2.05 1.15
C SER A 191 -11.04 -3.20 1.57
N GLY A 192 -11.19 -3.67 2.81
CA GLY A 192 -10.40 -4.77 3.38
C GLY A 192 -8.92 -4.45 3.64
N ASN A 193 -8.51 -3.17 3.56
CA ASN A 193 -7.13 -2.79 3.83
C ASN A 193 -6.91 -2.61 5.34
N PRO A 194 -6.02 -3.39 6.00
CA PRO A 194 -5.88 -3.39 7.45
C PRO A 194 -5.46 -2.03 8.03
N GLY A 195 -4.53 -1.32 7.40
CA GLY A 195 -4.12 -0.01 7.90
C GLY A 195 -5.16 1.08 7.68
N VAL A 196 -5.96 0.97 6.62
CA VAL A 196 -7.13 1.86 6.43
C VAL A 196 -8.22 1.53 7.44
N ALA A 197 -8.49 0.26 7.71
CA ALA A 197 -9.49 -0.17 8.68
C ALA A 197 -9.17 0.34 10.10
N ARG A 198 -7.90 0.28 10.52
CA ARG A 198 -7.43 0.90 11.77
C ARG A 198 -7.75 2.40 11.80
N SER A 199 -7.36 3.12 10.75
CA SER A 199 -7.57 4.57 10.68
C SER A 199 -9.06 4.94 10.66
N VAL A 200 -9.90 4.19 9.93
CA VAL A 200 -11.37 4.37 9.94
C VAL A 200 -11.95 4.11 11.33
N PHE A 201 -11.46 3.10 12.04
CA PHE A 201 -11.92 2.79 13.39
C PHE A 201 -11.50 3.86 14.41
N GLU A 202 -10.24 4.29 14.36
CA GLU A 202 -9.68 5.33 15.24
C GLU A 202 -10.40 6.67 15.08
N GLU A 203 -10.66 7.07 13.83
CA GLU A 203 -11.34 8.33 13.49
C GLU A 203 -12.87 8.23 13.57
N ARG A 204 -13.42 7.03 13.83
CA ARG A 204 -14.87 6.77 13.87
C ARG A 204 -15.60 7.16 12.57
N SER A 205 -14.96 6.99 11.41
CA SER A 205 -15.40 7.53 10.11
C SER A 205 -16.14 6.53 9.20
N TRP A 206 -16.52 5.36 9.71
CA TRP A 206 -17.18 4.29 8.96
C TRP A 206 -18.60 4.63 8.44
N ASP A 207 -19.23 5.69 8.96
CA ASP A 207 -20.54 6.19 8.52
C ASP A 207 -20.43 7.54 7.76
N GLU A 208 -19.22 8.03 7.49
CA GLU A 208 -19.04 9.32 6.82
C GLU A 208 -19.38 9.25 5.32
N GLU A 209 -20.45 9.94 4.93
CA GLU A 209 -20.73 10.24 3.53
C GLU A 209 -19.67 11.22 3.01
N ASN A 210 -18.92 10.78 2.01
CA ASN A 210 -17.81 11.55 1.47
C ASN A 210 -18.17 12.15 0.11
N GLU A 211 -18.13 13.48 0.03
CA GLU A 211 -18.33 14.17 -1.25
C GLU A 211 -17.18 13.91 -2.23
N ASP A 212 -17.54 13.87 -3.51
CA ASP A 212 -16.59 13.78 -4.60
C ASP A 212 -15.78 15.08 -4.70
N ALA A 213 -14.49 14.99 -4.44
CA ALA A 213 -13.59 16.13 -4.61
C ALA A 213 -13.47 16.51 -6.10
N ASP A 214 -13.71 17.79 -6.42
CA ASP A 214 -13.49 18.35 -7.75
C ASP A 214 -12.01 18.75 -7.92
N LEU A 215 -11.17 17.75 -8.20
CA LEU A 215 -9.76 17.97 -8.47
C LEU A 215 -9.53 18.36 -9.94
N SER A 216 -8.59 19.28 -10.19
CA SER A 216 -8.08 19.47 -11.55
C SER A 216 -7.32 18.22 -12.03
N TYR A 217 -7.00 18.14 -13.32
CA TYR A 217 -6.15 17.04 -13.81
C TYR A 217 -4.75 17.09 -13.19
N GLU A 218 -4.20 18.29 -13.00
CA GLU A 218 -2.91 18.48 -12.35
C GLU A 218 -2.93 18.03 -10.88
N ASP A 219 -3.97 18.39 -10.14
CA ASP A 219 -4.14 17.93 -8.75
C ASP A 219 -4.25 16.41 -8.67
N ALA A 220 -5.03 15.80 -9.57
CA ALA A 220 -5.16 14.35 -9.67
C ALA A 220 -3.82 13.68 -10.06
N PHE A 221 -2.99 14.34 -10.88
CA PHE A 221 -1.66 13.84 -11.22
C PHE A 221 -0.70 13.90 -10.04
N ALA A 222 -0.69 15.00 -9.27
CA ALA A 222 0.07 15.09 -8.03
C ALA A 222 -0.38 14.04 -7.01
N LEU A 223 -1.69 13.84 -6.87
CA LEU A 223 -2.27 12.81 -6.00
C LEU A 223 -1.85 11.40 -6.43
N ARG A 224 -1.77 11.14 -7.74
CA ARG A 224 -1.24 9.86 -8.26
C ARG A 224 0.23 9.63 -7.84
N VAL A 225 1.04 10.68 -7.81
CA VAL A 225 2.43 10.58 -7.32
C VAL A 225 2.45 10.33 -5.82
N ALA A 226 1.66 11.06 -5.04
CA ALA A 226 1.51 10.81 -3.60
C ALA A 226 1.03 9.37 -3.32
N LEU A 227 0.06 8.85 -4.08
CA LEU A 227 -0.41 7.47 -3.97
C LEU A 227 0.70 6.44 -4.20
N SER A 228 1.55 6.64 -5.22
CA SER A 228 2.66 5.71 -5.52
C SER A 228 3.80 5.81 -4.50
N LYS A 229 4.00 6.96 -3.86
CA LYS A 229 5.11 7.21 -2.93
C LYS A 229 4.72 7.09 -1.46
N GLU A 230 3.43 7.15 -1.13
CA GLU A 230 2.84 7.20 0.22
C GLU A 230 3.22 8.47 0.99
N THR A 231 4.51 8.78 1.05
CA THR A 231 5.06 10.06 1.51
C THR A 231 5.98 10.58 0.42
N VAL A 232 5.90 11.86 0.08
CA VAL A 232 6.69 12.44 -1.01
C VAL A 232 7.21 13.82 -0.62
N GLY A 233 8.47 14.08 -0.95
CA GLY A 233 9.07 15.40 -0.79
C GLY A 233 8.39 16.43 -1.70
N ARG A 234 8.24 17.66 -1.21
CA ARG A 234 7.65 18.75 -2.02
C ARG A 234 8.46 19.07 -3.27
N ASP A 235 9.77 18.84 -3.23
CA ASP A 235 10.69 18.96 -4.37
C ASP A 235 10.38 17.95 -5.48
N VAL A 236 10.06 16.71 -5.12
CA VAL A 236 9.62 15.68 -6.07
C VAL A 236 8.31 16.10 -6.72
N LEU A 237 7.34 16.59 -5.93
CA LEU A 237 6.07 17.09 -6.47
C LEU A 237 6.29 18.30 -7.40
N ARG A 238 7.20 19.22 -7.06
CA ARG A 238 7.56 20.36 -7.91
C ARG A 238 8.13 19.94 -9.28
N SER A 239 8.68 18.73 -9.38
CA SER A 239 9.20 18.20 -10.66
C SER A 239 8.11 17.61 -11.57
N VAL A 240 6.88 17.43 -11.07
CA VAL A 240 5.78 16.76 -11.79
C VAL A 240 4.56 17.66 -12.04
N VAL A 241 4.43 18.78 -11.33
CA VAL A 241 3.41 19.83 -11.57
C VAL A 241 4.07 21.16 -11.91
N GLU A 242 3.30 22.12 -12.42
CA GLU A 242 3.81 23.48 -12.62
C GLU A 242 4.30 24.07 -11.28
N PRO A 243 5.53 24.64 -11.21
CA PRO A 243 6.09 25.10 -9.94
C PRO A 243 5.23 26.13 -9.20
N ASP A 244 4.55 26.99 -9.95
CA ASP A 244 3.70 28.06 -9.41
C ASP A 244 2.33 27.53 -8.93
N SER A 245 1.89 26.36 -9.40
CA SER A 245 0.61 25.76 -9.00
C SER A 245 0.72 24.89 -7.76
N LEU A 246 1.92 24.38 -7.43
CA LEU A 246 2.13 23.45 -6.32
C LEU A 246 1.48 23.91 -4.98
N PRO A 247 1.60 25.18 -4.52
CA PRO A 247 0.94 25.60 -3.28
C PRO A 247 -0.60 25.48 -3.33
N ARG A 248 -1.20 25.74 -4.49
CA ARG A 248 -2.64 25.59 -4.71
C ARG A 248 -3.01 24.11 -4.76
N THR A 249 -2.24 23.29 -5.46
CA THR A 249 -2.47 21.84 -5.52
C THR A 249 -2.41 21.20 -4.13
N LEU A 250 -1.39 21.50 -3.34
CA LEU A 250 -1.28 20.96 -1.98
C LEU A 250 -2.45 21.39 -1.09
N ARG A 251 -2.90 22.64 -1.22
CA ARG A 251 -4.09 23.11 -0.52
C ARG A 251 -5.33 22.32 -0.95
N ASN A 252 -5.57 22.17 -2.25
CA ASN A 252 -6.73 21.42 -2.76
C ASN A 252 -6.74 19.96 -2.28
N LEU A 253 -5.59 19.29 -2.28
CA LEU A 253 -5.47 17.90 -1.81
C LEU A 253 -5.68 17.77 -0.30
N SER A 254 -5.19 18.76 0.47
CA SER A 254 -5.40 18.82 1.92
C SER A 254 -6.85 19.13 2.27
N ASP A 255 -7.46 20.11 1.61
CA ASP A 255 -8.86 20.51 1.81
C ASP A 255 -9.84 19.38 1.42
N ALA A 256 -9.48 18.56 0.42
CA ALA A 256 -10.23 17.37 0.04
C ALA A 256 -10.06 16.19 1.03
N GLY A 257 -9.15 16.29 2.00
CA GLY A 257 -8.85 15.24 2.98
C GLY A 257 -8.05 14.06 2.41
N PHE A 258 -7.31 14.25 1.31
CA PHE A 258 -6.52 13.16 0.72
C PHE A 258 -5.10 13.05 1.28
N VAL A 259 -4.54 14.17 1.73
CA VAL A 259 -3.14 14.23 2.17
C VAL A 259 -2.99 15.05 3.44
N GLU A 260 -1.94 14.72 4.18
CA GLU A 260 -1.36 15.57 5.20
C GLU A 260 -0.11 16.24 4.66
N THR A 261 0.07 17.51 5.02
CA THR A 261 1.22 18.30 4.58
C THR A 261 2.03 18.74 5.79
N THR A 262 3.33 18.42 5.80
CA THR A 262 4.32 18.96 6.73
C THR A 262 5.23 19.95 5.99
N ASP A 263 6.17 20.60 6.69
CA ASP A 263 7.06 21.61 6.09
C ASP A 263 7.87 21.08 4.91
N GLY A 264 8.22 19.78 4.90
CA GLY A 264 9.06 19.16 3.86
C GLY A 264 8.37 18.12 2.98
N SER A 265 7.27 17.51 3.46
CA SER A 265 6.68 16.35 2.80
C SER A 265 5.15 16.42 2.73
N VAL A 266 4.61 15.57 1.87
CA VAL A 266 3.18 15.34 1.68
C VAL A 266 2.95 13.84 1.85
N SER A 267 2.07 13.46 2.77
CA SER A 267 1.75 12.06 3.07
C SER A 267 0.29 11.76 2.76
N LEU A 268 0.03 10.59 2.20
CA LEU A 268 -1.32 10.08 1.97
C LEU A 268 -1.99 9.78 3.32
N ARG A 269 -3.25 10.20 3.47
CA ARG A 269 -4.11 9.82 4.60
C ARG A 269 -4.61 8.38 4.41
N ALA A 270 -4.50 7.53 5.43
CA ALA A 270 -4.86 6.13 5.31
C ALA A 270 -6.36 5.96 5.03
N GLU A 271 -7.21 6.59 5.84
CA GLU A 271 -8.67 6.68 5.69
C GLU A 271 -9.10 7.17 4.30
N SER A 272 -8.26 7.94 3.62
CA SER A 272 -8.57 8.47 2.29
C SER A 272 -8.28 7.52 1.12
N LEU A 273 -7.56 6.42 1.36
CA LEU A 273 -7.00 5.57 0.29
C LEU A 273 -8.07 5.10 -0.70
N VAL A 274 -9.20 4.58 -0.19
CA VAL A 274 -10.29 4.07 -1.04
C VAL A 274 -10.87 5.16 -1.93
N ARG A 275 -11.01 6.39 -1.40
CA ARG A 275 -11.49 7.56 -2.16
C ARG A 275 -10.47 7.99 -3.20
N VAL A 276 -9.19 8.06 -2.83
CA VAL A 276 -8.09 8.41 -3.74
C VAL A 276 -8.03 7.45 -4.93
N VAL A 277 -8.06 6.14 -4.68
CA VAL A 277 -8.03 5.11 -5.72
C VAL A 277 -9.26 5.21 -6.62
N SER A 278 -10.45 5.36 -6.03
CA SER A 278 -11.70 5.52 -6.78
C SER A 278 -11.69 6.77 -7.68
N HIS A 279 -11.18 7.90 -7.15
CA HIS A 279 -11.04 9.15 -7.89
C HIS A 279 -10.06 9.00 -9.08
N LEU A 280 -8.89 8.39 -8.85
CA LEU A 280 -7.88 8.19 -9.89
C LEU A 280 -8.31 7.15 -10.94
N ARG A 281 -9.03 6.09 -10.55
CA ARG A 281 -9.61 5.11 -11.48
C ARG A 281 -10.62 5.74 -12.44
N ARG A 282 -11.53 6.58 -11.93
CA ARG A 282 -12.49 7.32 -12.78
C ARG A 282 -11.80 8.19 -13.84
N ARG A 283 -10.59 8.66 -13.54
CA ARG A 283 -9.75 9.45 -14.45
C ARG A 283 -8.75 8.64 -15.26
N ARG A 284 -8.76 7.30 -15.16
CA ARG A 284 -7.81 6.38 -15.83
C ARG A 284 -6.35 6.68 -15.51
N LEU A 285 -6.11 7.16 -14.29
CA LEU A 285 -4.78 7.44 -13.77
C LEU A 285 -4.20 6.24 -13.02
N VAL A 286 -5.03 5.32 -12.55
CA VAL A 286 -4.60 4.02 -12.02
C VAL A 286 -5.51 2.92 -12.60
N TRP A 287 -5.00 1.70 -12.63
CA TRP A 287 -5.63 0.53 -13.22
C TRP A 287 -6.02 -0.43 -12.10
#